data_AF-A0AA51UEC3-F1
#
_entry.id   AF-A0AA51UEC3-F1
#
_cell.length_a   1.000
_cell.length_b   1.000
_cell.length_c   1.000
_cell.angle_alpha   90.00
_cell.angle_beta   90.00
_cell.angle_gamma   90.00
#
_symmetry.space_group_name_H-M   'P 1'
#
loop_
_entity.id
_entity.type
_entity.pdbx_description
1 polymer ?
#
loop_
_entity_poly.entity_id
_entity_poly.type
_entity_poly.pdbx_seq_one_letter_code
_entity_poly.pdbx_strand_id
1 'polypeptide(L)'
;MSACLLKKFIESEKAVSPIVGMIIILAMTITSVSVIFLYGVPTIYEMQDMANAQKVEQAFTVFDSRTSKVALGESPSQTTSFSMMDGDIIVKGDNASYEESRIVIISVDINASWYDGFKQQRYRWKGWEDYVGNESMNEFNASMGSIVYTNNDRIIGYEGGGVWSKYPNGKSVMISPPEFHYNGETLTLPIMKIEGDAVYSGKSDVRITISSDNLPAVLYPNPSSDSRRTNPLTSDKVMIYIKSEFYNAWADYANSLAYASAETDDANQTAIVELEVIPAMGKDTLKTAFKIGSVNQDNSTPMGKFSFDLEARASQGLNPSNYQITATSGTRTLTYTLAKKGGNDQLEIGLIYEDVAPGGGIETWEGDGEFDVSGANEEQSATVDLLSTTMTMKYDAKDGEEFSWGNNTSISITPDVDYSNDAPESLFILTQHYMKLLTMEGSVVFNLIQPGNSDPVDYDESSLTLYYDGMPGSITYLHVSRNDLTATLN
;
A
#
# COMPACT_ATOMS: atom_id res chain seq x y z
N MET A 1 84.27 7.17 42.54
CA MET A 1 84.87 8.19 41.66
C MET A 1 83.77 8.88 40.83
N SER A 2 82.75 9.40 41.52
CA SER A 2 81.91 10.50 41.03
C SER A 2 82.76 11.77 41.15
N ALA A 3 83.05 12.44 40.04
CA ALA A 3 83.37 13.88 39.95
C ALA A 3 83.97 14.26 38.58
N CYS A 4 84.53 13.33 37.81
CA CYS A 4 85.29 13.71 36.60
C CYS A 4 84.47 13.66 35.29
N LEU A 5 83.44 12.80 35.20
CA LEU A 5 82.63 12.68 33.97
C LEU A 5 81.56 13.78 33.83
N LEU A 6 81.13 14.44 34.91
CA LEU A 6 80.18 15.55 34.84
C LEU A 6 80.80 16.86 34.32
N LYS A 7 82.12 17.01 34.42
CA LYS A 7 82.79 18.30 34.13
C LYS A 7 83.01 18.55 32.64
N LYS A 8 82.91 17.54 31.78
CA LYS A 8 83.10 17.68 30.33
C LYS A 8 81.81 17.93 29.53
N PHE A 9 80.63 17.86 30.15
CA PHE A 9 79.37 18.24 29.47
C PHE A 9 79.08 19.75 29.56
N ILE A 10 79.75 20.48 30.44
CA ILE A 10 79.46 21.91 30.71
C ILE A 10 80.45 22.86 30.01
N GLU A 11 81.63 22.38 29.58
CA GLU A 11 82.63 23.19 28.86
C GLU A 11 82.68 22.80 27.36
N SER A 12 81.58 23.02 26.64
CA SER A 12 81.61 23.05 25.17
C SER A 12 81.31 24.46 24.69
N GLU A 13 82.36 25.27 24.51
CA GLU A 13 82.37 26.56 23.83
C GLU A 13 82.32 26.42 22.29
N LYS A 14 81.35 25.63 21.81
CA LYS A 14 80.76 25.84 20.49
C LYS A 14 79.27 26.04 20.76
N ALA A 15 78.79 27.27 20.57
CA ALA A 15 77.38 27.62 20.71
C ALA A 15 76.54 26.97 19.59
N VAL A 16 76.40 25.64 19.66
CA VAL A 16 75.55 24.84 18.76
C VAL A 16 74.21 24.48 19.41
N SER A 17 74.07 24.58 20.74
CA SER A 17 72.82 24.29 21.47
C SER A 17 71.62 25.16 21.03
N PRO A 18 71.76 26.49 20.85
CA PRO A 18 70.66 27.33 20.36
C PRO A 18 70.20 26.96 18.94
N ILE A 19 71.15 26.60 18.08
CA ILE A 19 70.89 26.25 16.67
C ILE A 19 70.18 24.90 16.58
N VAL A 20 70.62 23.89 17.35
CA VAL A 20 69.97 22.58 17.40
C VAL A 20 68.56 22.67 17.98
N GLY A 21 68.35 23.46 19.05
CA GLY A 21 67.02 23.72 19.59
C GLY A 21 66.07 24.37 18.57
N MET A 22 66.56 25.35 17.80
CA MET A 22 65.79 25.97 16.72
C MET A 22 65.46 24.97 15.59
N ILE A 23 66.40 24.13 15.18
CA ILE A 23 66.16 23.11 14.14
C ILE A 23 65.11 22.10 14.60
N ILE A 24 65.14 21.66 15.86
CA ILE A 24 64.16 20.70 16.39
C ILE A 24 62.76 21.32 16.46
N ILE A 25 62.64 22.55 16.96
CA ILE A 25 61.34 23.26 16.99
C ILE A 25 60.82 23.47 15.57
N LEU A 26 61.68 23.83 14.61
CA LEU A 26 61.30 23.97 13.21
C LEU A 26 60.83 22.63 12.61
N ALA A 27 61.55 21.54 12.86
CA ALA A 27 61.16 20.21 12.40
C ALA A 27 59.82 19.76 13.01
N MET A 28 59.62 19.98 14.32
CA MET A 28 58.37 19.64 15.02
C MET A 28 57.19 20.49 14.52
N THR A 29 57.39 21.78 14.32
CA THR A 29 56.34 22.68 13.81
C THR A 29 55.96 22.30 12.38
N ILE A 30 56.94 22.07 11.49
CA ILE A 30 56.67 21.60 10.12
C ILE A 30 55.95 20.26 10.12
N THR A 31 56.37 19.31 10.97
CA THR A 31 55.72 18.00 11.07
C THR A 31 54.28 18.13 11.56
N SER A 32 54.05 18.95 12.59
CA SER A 32 52.70 19.18 13.15
C SER A 32 51.77 19.84 12.12
N VAL A 33 52.26 20.87 11.43
CA VAL A 33 51.52 21.53 10.35
C VAL A 33 51.25 20.54 9.23
N SER A 34 52.22 19.71 8.83
CA SER A 34 52.05 18.72 7.77
C SER A 34 50.96 17.69 8.10
N VAL A 35 50.92 17.20 9.33
CA VAL A 35 49.86 16.27 9.79
C VAL A 35 48.50 16.97 9.82
N ILE A 36 48.42 18.22 10.30
CA ILE A 36 47.18 18.99 10.29
C ILE A 36 46.68 19.23 8.86
N PHE A 37 47.58 19.54 7.92
CA PHE A 37 47.18 19.73 6.52
C PHE A 37 46.74 18.42 5.87
N LEU A 38 47.40 17.30 6.17
CA LEU A 38 47.07 15.99 5.60
C LEU A 38 45.68 15.49 6.02
N TYR A 39 45.29 15.71 7.28
CA TYR A 39 44.02 15.21 7.82
C TYR A 39 42.96 16.29 8.00
N GLY A 40 43.34 17.50 8.42
CA GLY A 40 42.40 18.57 8.74
C GLY A 40 41.75 19.22 7.53
N VAL A 41 42.49 19.37 6.42
CA VAL A 41 41.95 19.98 5.20
C VAL A 41 40.84 19.11 4.58
N PRO A 42 41.02 17.79 4.37
CA PRO A 42 39.93 16.92 3.88
C PRO A 42 38.67 16.96 4.76
N THR A 43 38.81 16.87 6.09
CA THR A 43 37.67 16.90 7.02
C THR A 43 36.92 18.24 6.96
N ILE A 44 37.63 19.36 6.76
CA ILE A 44 36.99 20.67 6.60
C ILE A 44 36.13 20.70 5.32
N TYR A 45 36.61 20.13 4.21
CA TYR A 45 35.82 20.06 2.97
C TYR A 45 34.60 19.17 3.13
N GLU A 46 34.73 17.99 3.75
CA GLU A 46 33.57 17.12 4.04
C GLU A 46 32.52 17.81 4.93
N MET A 47 32.97 18.55 5.95
CA MET A 47 32.06 19.33 6.81
C MET A 47 31.38 20.47 6.04
N GLN A 48 32.07 21.12 5.10
CA GLN A 48 31.50 22.16 4.25
C GLN A 48 30.44 21.58 3.30
N ASP A 49 30.73 20.45 2.65
CA ASP A 49 29.79 19.77 1.74
C ASP A 49 28.53 19.31 2.49
N MET A 50 28.71 18.72 3.68
CA MET A 50 27.60 18.31 4.53
C MET A 50 26.74 19.51 4.97
N ALA A 51 27.37 20.61 5.40
CA ALA A 51 26.66 21.81 5.81
C ALA A 51 25.94 22.50 4.64
N ASN A 52 26.55 22.50 3.46
CA ASN A 52 25.94 23.05 2.24
C ASN A 52 24.71 22.23 1.83
N ALA A 53 24.81 20.90 1.84
CA ALA A 53 23.69 20.04 1.54
C ALA A 53 22.55 20.16 2.55
N GLN A 54 22.85 20.25 3.86
CA GLN A 54 21.82 20.50 4.88
C GLN A 54 21.08 21.83 4.66
N LYS A 55 21.78 22.89 4.24
CA LYS A 55 21.16 24.18 3.90
C LYS A 55 20.23 24.06 2.69
N VAL A 56 20.66 23.32 1.66
CA VAL A 56 19.84 23.09 0.46
C VAL A 56 18.63 22.22 0.79
N GLU A 57 18.78 21.18 1.62
CA GLU A 57 17.65 20.37 2.13
C GLU A 57 16.62 21.25 2.83
N GLN A 58 17.06 22.14 3.73
CA GLN A 58 16.17 23.11 4.40
C GLN A 58 15.49 24.05 3.41
N ALA A 59 16.21 24.54 2.40
CA ALA A 59 15.65 25.39 1.35
C ALA A 59 14.58 24.63 0.55
N PHE A 60 14.81 23.36 0.23
CA PHE A 60 13.81 22.50 -0.41
C PHE A 60 12.61 22.21 0.48
N THR A 61 12.77 22.02 1.79
CA THR A 61 11.63 21.89 2.72
C THR A 61 10.78 23.17 2.76
N VAL A 62 11.42 24.35 2.77
CA VAL A 62 10.68 25.63 2.69
C VAL A 62 10.02 25.80 1.31
N PHE A 63 10.70 25.37 0.25
CA PHE A 63 10.17 25.37 -1.10
C PHE A 63 8.94 24.48 -1.22
N ASP A 64 8.98 23.25 -0.72
CA ASP A 64 7.87 22.31 -0.68
C ASP A 64 6.64 22.94 -0.01
N SER A 65 6.79 23.45 1.22
CA SER A 65 5.70 24.15 1.91
C SER A 65 5.10 25.31 1.12
N ARG A 66 5.91 26.06 0.35
CA ARG A 66 5.43 27.15 -0.51
C ARG A 66 4.77 26.63 -1.77
N THR A 67 5.28 25.55 -2.35
CA THR A 67 4.70 24.89 -3.52
C THR A 67 3.33 24.32 -3.20
N SER A 68 3.15 23.69 -2.04
CA SER A 68 1.83 23.22 -1.58
C SER A 68 0.83 24.38 -1.47
N LYS A 69 1.24 25.56 -1.00
CA LYS A 69 0.35 26.75 -1.00
C LYS A 69 -0.07 27.21 -2.40
N VAL A 70 0.82 27.04 -3.38
CA VAL A 70 0.50 27.37 -4.78
C VAL A 70 -0.43 26.32 -5.37
N ALA A 71 -0.15 25.04 -5.16
CA ALA A 71 -0.97 23.93 -5.63
C ALA A 71 -2.38 23.92 -5.01
N LEU A 72 -2.51 24.31 -3.74
CA LEU A 72 -3.79 24.42 -3.04
C LEU A 72 -4.53 25.74 -3.30
N GLY A 73 -3.96 26.63 -4.12
CA GLY A 73 -4.63 27.87 -4.50
C GLY A 73 -4.62 28.99 -3.47
N GLU A 74 -3.85 28.86 -2.39
CA GLU A 74 -3.69 29.94 -1.41
C GLU A 74 -2.93 31.14 -2.00
N SER A 75 -2.10 30.90 -3.02
CA SER A 75 -1.33 31.93 -3.71
C SER A 75 -1.06 31.57 -5.17
N PRO A 76 -1.17 32.51 -6.13
CA PRO A 76 -0.91 32.21 -7.55
C PRO A 76 0.57 31.93 -7.84
N SER A 77 1.48 32.43 -7.00
CA SER A 77 2.92 32.21 -7.15
C SER A 77 3.69 32.41 -5.85
N GLN A 78 4.77 31.67 -5.67
CA GLN A 78 5.71 31.80 -4.56
C GLN A 78 7.15 31.69 -5.06
N THR A 79 8.06 32.43 -4.42
CA THR A 79 9.49 32.41 -4.74
C THR A 79 10.30 31.95 -3.54
N THR A 80 11.24 31.03 -3.72
CA THR A 80 12.17 30.57 -2.68
C THR A 80 13.61 30.85 -3.11
N SER A 81 14.40 31.41 -2.20
CA SER A 81 15.84 31.62 -2.42
C SER A 81 16.63 30.42 -1.94
N PHE A 82 17.54 29.94 -2.77
CA PHE A 82 18.48 28.88 -2.47
C PHE A 82 19.88 29.47 -2.38
N SER A 83 20.44 29.50 -1.18
CA SER A 83 21.83 29.90 -0.97
C SER A 83 22.74 28.67 -1.06
N MET A 84 23.27 28.44 -2.25
CA MET A 84 24.20 27.35 -2.53
C MET A 84 25.63 27.86 -2.65
N MET A 85 26.58 27.09 -2.11
CA MET A 85 28.01 27.43 -2.16
C MET A 85 28.67 26.99 -3.48
N ASP A 86 28.18 25.88 -4.04
CA ASP A 86 28.56 25.32 -5.33
C ASP A 86 27.46 24.34 -5.80
N GLY A 87 27.42 24.01 -7.09
CA GLY A 87 26.51 23.01 -7.67
C GLY A 87 25.54 23.57 -8.71
N ASP A 88 24.67 22.67 -9.18
CA ASP A 88 23.72 22.91 -10.25
C ASP A 88 22.28 22.79 -9.73
N ILE A 89 21.39 23.69 -10.14
CA ILE A 89 19.95 23.54 -9.97
C ILE A 89 19.31 23.40 -11.36
N ILE A 90 18.58 22.31 -11.55
CA ILE A 90 17.98 21.92 -12.83
C ILE A 90 16.48 21.71 -12.61
N VAL A 91 15.66 22.41 -13.39
CA VAL A 91 14.24 22.11 -13.55
C VAL A 91 14.09 21.08 -14.66
N LYS A 92 13.54 19.91 -14.32
CA LYS A 92 13.33 18.76 -15.19
C LYS A 92 11.83 18.56 -15.46
N GLY A 93 11.24 19.48 -16.22
CA GLY A 93 9.82 19.51 -16.57
C GLY A 93 9.58 19.50 -18.07
N ASP A 94 10.36 18.68 -18.79
CA ASP A 94 10.22 18.44 -20.24
C ASP A 94 9.80 16.99 -20.54
N ASN A 95 9.44 16.71 -21.80
CA ASN A 95 8.96 15.38 -22.21
C ASN A 95 9.97 14.25 -21.96
N ALA A 96 11.27 14.51 -22.06
CA ALA A 96 12.28 13.48 -21.81
C ALA A 96 12.37 13.16 -20.31
N SER A 97 12.32 14.19 -19.46
CA SER A 97 12.33 14.07 -18.02
C SER A 97 11.08 13.36 -17.48
N TYR A 98 9.93 13.57 -18.13
CA TYR A 98 8.68 12.90 -17.75
C TYR A 98 8.67 11.39 -17.98
N GLU A 99 9.53 10.84 -18.84
CA GLU A 99 9.66 9.38 -18.98
C GLU A 99 10.39 8.74 -17.79
N GLU A 100 11.24 9.49 -17.10
CA GLU A 100 11.97 9.04 -15.91
C GLU A 100 11.33 9.50 -14.59
N SER A 101 10.25 10.30 -14.66
CA SER A 101 9.55 10.89 -13.51
C SER A 101 8.05 10.93 -13.76
N ARG A 102 7.37 9.82 -13.47
CA ARG A 102 5.92 9.66 -13.68
C ARG A 102 5.30 8.62 -12.77
N ILE A 103 4.00 8.77 -12.55
CA ILE A 103 3.15 7.83 -11.82
C ILE A 103 2.18 7.18 -12.80
N VAL A 104 2.03 5.86 -12.70
CA VAL A 104 0.97 5.10 -13.35
C VAL A 104 0.16 4.42 -12.26
N ILE A 105 -1.16 4.58 -12.32
CA ILE A 105 -2.09 3.98 -11.36
C ILE A 105 -2.98 3.05 -12.13
N ILE A 106 -3.10 1.83 -11.64
CA ILE A 106 -4.03 0.84 -12.16
C ILE A 106 -4.94 0.34 -11.06
N SER A 107 -6.15 -0.04 -11.44
CA SER A 107 -7.08 -0.76 -10.59
C SER A 107 -7.48 -2.06 -11.29
N VAL A 108 -7.50 -3.16 -10.54
CA VAL A 108 -7.65 -4.52 -11.08
C VAL A 108 -8.63 -5.35 -10.26
N ASP A 109 -9.37 -6.23 -10.92
CA ASP A 109 -10.14 -7.29 -10.26
C ASP A 109 -9.29 -8.56 -10.17
N ILE A 110 -9.22 -9.17 -8.98
CA ILE A 110 -8.41 -10.38 -8.75
C ILE A 110 -9.04 -11.65 -9.34
N ASN A 111 -10.36 -11.62 -9.61
CA ASN A 111 -11.10 -12.74 -10.20
C ASN A 111 -11.11 -12.70 -11.73
N ALA A 112 -10.45 -11.70 -12.33
CA ALA A 112 -10.35 -11.63 -13.78
C ALA A 112 -9.51 -12.82 -14.30
N SER A 113 -9.92 -13.41 -15.41
CA SER A 113 -9.26 -14.61 -15.98
C SER A 113 -7.78 -14.39 -16.36
N TRP A 114 -7.35 -13.14 -16.49
CA TRP A 114 -5.98 -12.74 -16.81
C TRP A 114 -5.15 -12.37 -15.57
N TYR A 115 -5.78 -12.24 -14.39
CA TYR A 115 -5.15 -11.73 -13.19
C TYR A 115 -3.95 -12.58 -12.76
N ASP A 116 -4.02 -13.91 -12.83
CA ASP A 116 -2.90 -14.78 -12.47
C ASP A 116 -1.64 -14.54 -13.32
N GLY A 117 -1.83 -14.20 -14.61
CA GLY A 117 -0.72 -13.80 -15.46
C GLY A 117 -0.13 -12.46 -15.01
N PHE A 118 -0.98 -11.47 -14.74
CA PHE A 118 -0.56 -10.17 -14.24
C PHE A 118 0.15 -10.27 -12.89
N LYS A 119 -0.39 -11.08 -11.98
CA LYS A 119 0.12 -11.33 -10.62
C LYS A 119 1.60 -11.71 -10.61
N GLN A 120 2.07 -12.44 -11.63
CA GLN A 120 3.47 -12.87 -11.77
C GLN A 120 4.42 -11.75 -12.21
N GLN A 121 3.92 -10.69 -12.83
CA GLN A 121 4.70 -9.56 -13.32
C GLN A 121 4.36 -8.21 -12.68
N ARG A 122 3.44 -8.19 -11.70
CA ARG A 122 2.93 -6.97 -11.07
C ARG A 122 3.99 -6.09 -10.43
N TYR A 123 5.12 -6.65 -9.98
CA TYR A 123 6.25 -5.91 -9.41
C TYR A 123 7.33 -5.55 -10.44
N ARG A 124 6.92 -5.27 -11.68
CA ARG A 124 7.82 -4.79 -12.73
C ARG A 124 7.23 -3.57 -13.41
N TRP A 125 8.09 -2.60 -13.73
CA TRP A 125 7.70 -1.48 -14.58
C TRP A 125 7.14 -2.02 -15.91
N LYS A 126 6.01 -1.47 -16.34
CA LYS A 126 5.23 -1.90 -17.51
C LYS A 126 4.67 -3.33 -17.46
N GLY A 127 4.73 -4.02 -16.31
CA GLY A 127 4.14 -5.36 -16.15
C GLY A 127 2.62 -5.41 -16.35
N TRP A 128 1.96 -4.25 -16.35
CA TRP A 128 0.53 -4.11 -16.61
C TRP A 128 0.18 -3.88 -18.09
N GLU A 129 1.14 -3.50 -18.95
CA GLU A 129 0.85 -2.98 -20.31
C GLU A 129 0.07 -3.97 -21.16
N ASP A 130 0.39 -5.27 -21.07
CA ASP A 130 -0.27 -6.34 -21.84
C ASP A 130 -1.73 -6.57 -21.42
N TYR A 131 -2.16 -6.03 -20.27
CA TYR A 131 -3.52 -6.17 -19.75
C TYR A 131 -4.37 -4.91 -19.93
N VAL A 132 -3.79 -3.83 -20.43
CA VAL A 132 -4.53 -2.61 -20.73
C VAL A 132 -5.62 -2.90 -21.76
N GLY A 133 -6.85 -2.46 -21.47
CA GLY A 133 -8.01 -2.68 -22.33
C GLY A 133 -8.92 -3.82 -21.90
N ASN A 134 -8.54 -4.63 -20.90
CA ASN A 134 -9.47 -5.57 -20.27
C ASN A 134 -10.55 -4.81 -19.48
N GLU A 135 -11.78 -5.33 -19.47
CA GLU A 135 -12.94 -4.69 -18.82
C GLU A 135 -12.74 -4.48 -17.31
N SER A 136 -12.05 -5.41 -16.66
CA SER A 136 -11.69 -5.40 -15.23
C SER A 136 -10.38 -4.68 -14.89
N MET A 137 -9.84 -3.86 -15.81
CA MET A 137 -8.65 -3.05 -15.56
C MET A 137 -8.80 -1.61 -16.02
N ASN A 138 -8.67 -0.66 -15.09
CA ASN A 138 -8.53 0.76 -15.42
C ASN A 138 -7.08 1.20 -15.20
N GLU A 139 -6.54 1.98 -16.13
CA GLU A 139 -5.21 2.60 -16.06
C GLU A 139 -5.34 4.10 -16.28
N PHE A 140 -4.49 4.85 -15.58
CA PHE A 140 -4.21 6.25 -15.85
C PHE A 140 -2.83 6.63 -15.35
N ASN A 141 -2.30 7.73 -15.87
CA ASN A 141 -0.97 8.17 -15.50
C ASN A 141 -0.88 9.69 -15.41
N ALA A 142 0.20 10.13 -14.76
CA ALA A 142 0.57 11.52 -14.62
C ALA A 142 2.08 11.66 -14.65
N SER A 143 2.58 12.57 -15.49
CA SER A 143 3.95 13.04 -15.39
C SER A 143 4.14 13.86 -14.12
N MET A 144 5.32 13.75 -13.48
CA MET A 144 5.70 14.55 -12.33
C MET A 144 6.77 15.58 -12.72
N GLY A 145 7.91 15.13 -13.23
CA GLY A 145 9.07 16.00 -13.35
C GLY A 145 9.65 16.36 -11.97
N SER A 146 10.79 17.04 -11.97
CA SER A 146 11.50 17.35 -10.72
C SER A 146 12.29 18.66 -10.78
N ILE A 147 12.65 19.17 -9.60
CA ILE A 147 13.64 20.24 -9.46
C ILE A 147 14.78 19.68 -8.64
N VAL A 148 15.96 19.62 -9.24
CA VAL A 148 17.10 18.87 -8.71
C VAL A 148 18.27 19.79 -8.47
N TYR A 149 18.81 19.73 -7.26
CA TYR A 149 20.13 20.23 -6.92
C TYR A 149 21.15 19.10 -6.96
N THR A 150 22.27 19.33 -7.64
CA THR A 150 23.39 18.38 -7.69
C THR A 150 24.67 19.06 -7.24
N ASN A 151 25.39 18.44 -6.31
CA ASN A 151 26.74 18.83 -5.95
C ASN A 151 27.57 17.59 -5.60
N ASN A 152 28.68 17.40 -6.31
CA ASN A 152 29.46 16.17 -6.31
C ASN A 152 28.54 14.96 -6.55
N ASP A 153 28.58 13.97 -5.65
CA ASP A 153 27.76 12.75 -5.74
C ASP A 153 26.47 12.82 -4.89
N ARG A 154 26.08 14.01 -4.40
CA ARG A 154 24.83 14.20 -3.64
C ARG A 154 23.80 14.94 -4.48
N ILE A 155 22.58 14.40 -4.48
CA ILE A 155 21.44 14.91 -5.25
C ILE A 155 20.30 15.18 -4.28
N ILE A 156 19.71 16.38 -4.33
CA ILE A 156 18.52 16.73 -3.56
C ILE A 156 17.45 17.14 -4.55
N GLY A 157 16.27 16.51 -4.51
CA GLY A 157 15.22 16.74 -5.49
C GLY A 157 13.86 17.00 -4.86
N TYR A 158 13.11 17.95 -5.43
CA TYR A 158 11.66 18.03 -5.26
C TYR A 158 10.99 17.25 -6.39
N GLU A 159 10.16 16.26 -6.05
CA GLU A 159 9.45 15.43 -7.02
C GLU A 159 8.14 14.89 -6.42
N GLY A 160 7.06 14.94 -7.20
CA GLY A 160 5.78 14.33 -6.84
C GLY A 160 5.15 14.86 -5.55
N GLY A 161 5.57 16.05 -5.09
CA GLY A 161 5.12 16.65 -3.83
C GLY A 161 6.04 16.37 -2.63
N GLY A 162 7.09 15.57 -2.77
CA GLY A 162 8.06 15.28 -1.71
C GLY A 162 9.44 15.88 -1.97
N VAL A 163 10.27 15.89 -0.92
CA VAL A 163 11.70 16.25 -1.01
C VAL A 163 12.53 15.02 -0.68
N TRP A 164 13.47 14.70 -1.56
CA TRP A 164 14.28 13.50 -1.52
C TRP A 164 15.77 13.86 -1.54
N SER A 165 16.59 13.10 -0.82
CA SER A 165 18.04 13.27 -0.77
C SER A 165 18.72 11.95 -1.10
N LYS A 166 19.47 11.92 -2.20
CA LYS A 166 20.21 10.76 -2.70
C LYS A 166 21.69 10.93 -2.41
N TYR A 167 22.25 9.91 -1.78
CA TYR A 167 23.64 9.84 -1.35
C TYR A 167 24.52 9.16 -2.41
N PRO A 168 25.85 9.32 -2.31
CA PRO A 168 26.80 8.74 -3.27
C PRO A 168 26.73 7.20 -3.38
N ASN A 169 26.20 6.53 -2.36
CA ASN A 169 25.99 5.08 -2.36
C ASN A 169 24.74 4.64 -3.17
N GLY A 170 24.05 5.59 -3.81
CA GLY A 170 22.84 5.35 -4.61
C GLY A 170 21.54 5.28 -3.80
N LYS A 171 21.60 5.26 -2.46
CA LYS A 171 20.41 5.26 -1.62
C LYS A 171 19.81 6.65 -1.50
N SER A 172 18.49 6.71 -1.52
CA SER A 172 17.73 7.92 -1.32
C SER A 172 17.01 7.88 0.03
N VAL A 173 16.81 9.03 0.66
CA VAL A 173 16.01 9.20 1.87
C VAL A 173 15.01 10.32 1.68
N MET A 174 13.87 10.19 2.33
CA MET A 174 12.85 11.24 2.39
C MET A 174 13.28 12.34 3.37
N ILE A 175 13.21 13.60 2.93
CA ILE A 175 13.44 14.80 3.74
C ILE A 175 12.11 15.47 4.10
N SER A 176 11.20 15.58 3.12
CA SER A 176 9.84 16.06 3.30
C SER A 176 8.89 15.07 2.62
N PRO A 177 7.81 14.61 3.30
CA PRO A 177 6.91 13.64 2.73
C PRO A 177 6.09 14.24 1.58
N PRO A 178 5.77 13.44 0.55
CA PRO A 178 4.74 13.82 -0.41
C PRO A 178 3.37 13.86 0.26
N GLU A 179 2.43 14.55 -0.39
CA GLU A 179 1.04 14.59 0.04
C GLU A 179 0.38 13.23 -0.29
N PHE A 180 0.42 12.30 0.66
CA PHE A 180 -0.26 11.01 0.61
C PHE A 180 -1.19 10.92 1.83
N HIS A 181 -2.47 11.25 1.64
CA HIS A 181 -3.42 11.32 2.75
C HIS A 181 -4.38 10.15 2.74
N TYR A 182 -4.40 9.42 3.86
CA TYR A 182 -5.35 8.35 4.11
C TYR A 182 -6.04 8.55 5.46
N ASN A 183 -7.36 8.50 5.46
CA ASN A 183 -8.19 8.72 6.64
C ASN A 183 -8.84 7.43 7.18
N GLY A 184 -8.39 6.25 6.74
CA GLY A 184 -9.00 4.96 7.10
C GLY A 184 -10.00 4.43 6.07
N GLU A 185 -10.34 5.22 5.05
CA GLU A 185 -11.31 4.82 4.03
C GLU A 185 -10.97 5.42 2.65
N THR A 186 -10.49 6.66 2.61
CA THR A 186 -10.19 7.40 1.39
C THR A 186 -8.70 7.61 1.26
N LEU A 187 -8.12 7.21 0.12
CA LEU A 187 -6.81 7.67 -0.31
C LEU A 187 -6.93 8.93 -1.18
N THR A 188 -6.26 10.01 -0.77
CA THR A 188 -6.12 11.24 -1.55
C THR A 188 -4.66 11.42 -1.97
N LEU A 189 -4.45 11.50 -3.28
CA LEU A 189 -3.15 11.61 -3.93
C LEU A 189 -3.12 12.79 -4.92
N PRO A 190 -2.72 13.99 -4.46
CA PRO A 190 -2.40 15.10 -5.34
C PRO A 190 -0.98 14.94 -5.91
N ILE A 191 -0.88 14.84 -7.23
CA ILE A 191 0.38 14.68 -7.97
C ILE A 191 0.85 16.07 -8.41
N MET A 192 2.04 16.47 -7.96
CA MET A 192 2.66 17.74 -8.36
C MET A 192 3.44 17.56 -9.65
N LYS A 193 2.98 18.20 -10.74
CA LYS A 193 3.66 18.21 -12.04
C LYS A 193 4.46 19.49 -12.20
N ILE A 194 5.78 19.39 -12.28
CA ILE A 194 6.70 20.47 -12.58
C ILE A 194 6.81 20.68 -14.09
N GLU A 195 6.67 21.93 -14.52
CA GLU A 195 6.91 22.38 -15.90
C GLU A 195 8.07 23.37 -15.95
N GLY A 196 8.89 23.26 -16.99
CA GLY A 196 10.07 24.11 -17.21
C GLY A 196 11.36 23.30 -17.41
N ASP A 197 12.37 23.92 -17.99
CA ASP A 197 13.63 23.29 -18.41
C ASP A 197 14.86 24.12 -18.02
N ALA A 198 14.67 25.05 -17.09
CA ALA A 198 15.70 25.99 -16.69
C ALA A 198 16.86 25.31 -15.95
N VAL A 199 18.08 25.74 -16.25
CA VAL A 199 19.31 25.29 -15.60
C VAL A 199 20.06 26.49 -15.05
N TYR A 200 20.54 26.38 -13.81
CA TYR A 200 21.47 27.32 -13.22
C TYR A 200 22.69 26.55 -12.68
N SER A 201 23.89 27.04 -13.00
CA SER A 201 25.16 26.52 -12.49
C SER A 201 25.98 27.66 -11.89
N GLY A 202 26.43 27.51 -10.64
CA GLY A 202 27.29 28.51 -10.03
C GLY A 202 27.27 28.57 -8.51
N LYS A 203 27.82 29.66 -7.97
CA LYS A 203 28.04 29.88 -6.53
C LYS A 203 27.21 31.02 -5.94
N SER A 204 26.29 31.60 -6.73
CA SER A 204 25.42 32.65 -6.22
C SER A 204 24.08 32.08 -5.77
N ASP A 205 23.38 32.86 -4.95
CA ASP A 205 21.99 32.56 -4.64
C ASP A 205 21.18 32.47 -5.94
N VAL A 206 20.28 31.48 -6.01
CA VAL A 206 19.29 31.35 -7.08
C VAL A 206 17.89 31.43 -6.49
N ARG A 207 16.96 32.07 -7.22
CA ARG A 207 15.56 32.16 -6.80
C ARG A 207 14.70 31.29 -7.71
N ILE A 208 14.02 30.33 -7.10
CA ILE A 208 13.04 29.50 -7.81
C ILE A 208 11.67 30.08 -7.57
N THR A 209 10.97 30.43 -8.65
CA THR A 209 9.57 30.87 -8.59
C THR A 209 8.67 29.78 -9.14
N ILE A 210 7.69 29.37 -8.35
CA ILE A 210 6.62 28.44 -8.73
C ILE A 210 5.34 29.23 -8.92
N SER A 211 4.58 28.87 -9.95
CA SER A 211 3.25 29.42 -10.23
C SER A 211 2.30 28.34 -10.71
N SER A 212 1.01 28.54 -10.45
CA SER A 212 -0.06 27.66 -10.94
C SER A 212 -1.26 28.50 -11.36
N ASP A 213 -2.07 27.97 -12.26
CA ASP A 213 -3.40 28.51 -12.57
C ASP A 213 -4.46 28.09 -11.55
N ASN A 214 -4.10 27.24 -10.58
CA ASN A 214 -4.97 26.69 -9.55
C ASN A 214 -6.17 25.90 -10.12
N LEU A 215 -5.96 25.21 -11.24
CA LEU A 215 -6.94 24.33 -11.87
C LEU A 215 -6.44 22.88 -11.86
N PRO A 216 -6.59 22.14 -10.74
CA PRO A 216 -6.19 20.73 -10.69
C PRO A 216 -6.97 19.88 -11.69
N ALA A 217 -6.26 19.02 -12.43
CA ALA A 217 -6.87 18.01 -13.27
C ALA A 217 -7.27 16.80 -12.40
N VAL A 218 -8.57 16.51 -12.30
CA VAL A 218 -9.06 15.33 -11.59
C VAL A 218 -8.85 14.08 -12.45
N LEU A 219 -8.01 13.17 -11.96
CA LEU A 219 -7.72 11.90 -12.64
C LEU A 219 -8.63 10.78 -12.13
N TYR A 220 -8.98 10.80 -10.84
CA TYR A 220 -9.92 9.87 -10.22
C TYR A 220 -10.68 10.56 -9.06
N PRO A 221 -12.01 10.39 -8.92
CA PRO A 221 -12.92 9.75 -9.88
C PRO A 221 -13.11 10.64 -11.12
N ASN A 222 -13.24 10.03 -12.29
CA ASN A 222 -13.44 10.74 -13.56
C ASN A 222 -14.22 9.86 -14.56
N PRO A 223 -15.53 9.64 -14.32
CA PRO A 223 -16.36 8.76 -15.15
C PRO A 223 -16.51 9.25 -16.61
N SER A 224 -16.30 10.55 -16.86
CA SER A 224 -16.33 11.13 -18.20
C SER A 224 -15.15 10.68 -19.06
N SER A 225 -13.99 10.42 -18.46
CA SER A 225 -12.81 9.89 -19.15
C SER A 225 -12.87 8.38 -19.30
N ASP A 226 -13.35 7.67 -18.27
CA ASP A 226 -13.56 6.22 -18.27
C ASP A 226 -14.66 5.92 -17.24
N SER A 227 -15.73 5.27 -17.67
CA SER A 227 -16.92 5.02 -16.84
C SER A 227 -16.64 4.21 -15.57
N ARG A 228 -15.48 3.54 -15.48
CA ARG A 228 -15.05 2.76 -14.31
C ARG A 228 -14.38 3.61 -13.24
N ARG A 229 -13.99 4.85 -13.53
CA ARG A 229 -13.35 5.75 -12.55
C ARG A 229 -14.38 6.40 -11.64
N THR A 230 -15.01 5.59 -10.80
CA THR A 230 -16.06 5.99 -9.87
C THR A 230 -15.69 5.67 -8.43
N ASN A 231 -16.36 6.34 -7.49
CA ASN A 231 -16.30 6.07 -6.07
C ASN A 231 -17.68 5.57 -5.59
N PRO A 232 -17.76 4.59 -4.66
CA PRO A 232 -16.66 3.74 -4.17
C PRO A 232 -15.92 2.98 -5.27
N LEU A 233 -14.70 2.55 -4.99
CA LEU A 233 -13.92 1.69 -5.89
C LEU A 233 -14.68 0.38 -6.12
N THR A 234 -14.74 -0.07 -7.37
CA THR A 234 -15.36 -1.36 -7.75
C THR A 234 -14.33 -2.47 -7.99
N SER A 235 -13.06 -2.08 -8.13
CA SER A 235 -11.89 -2.96 -8.26
C SER A 235 -11.53 -3.64 -6.94
N ASP A 236 -10.71 -4.68 -7.01
CA ASP A 236 -10.22 -5.40 -5.81
C ASP A 236 -8.88 -4.86 -5.29
N LYS A 237 -8.03 -4.35 -6.19
CA LYS A 237 -6.71 -3.80 -5.84
C LYS A 237 -6.42 -2.53 -6.60
N VAL A 238 -5.65 -1.63 -5.98
CA VAL A 238 -5.04 -0.47 -6.63
C VAL A 238 -3.52 -0.60 -6.55
N MET A 239 -2.86 -0.42 -7.69
CA MET A 239 -1.41 -0.46 -7.82
C MET A 239 -0.90 0.88 -8.34
N ILE A 240 0.10 1.44 -7.66
CA ILE A 240 0.71 2.73 -7.99
C ILE A 240 2.18 2.49 -8.33
N TYR A 241 2.52 2.64 -9.60
CA TYR A 241 3.88 2.54 -10.12
C TYR A 241 4.49 3.94 -10.20
N ILE A 242 5.57 4.16 -9.48
CA ILE A 242 6.27 5.45 -9.39
C ILE A 242 7.66 5.26 -10.00
N LYS A 243 7.81 5.68 -11.25
CA LYS A 243 9.09 5.71 -11.96
C LYS A 243 9.82 6.98 -11.53
N SER A 244 10.99 6.83 -10.91
CA SER A 244 11.68 7.93 -10.24
C SER A 244 13.16 7.62 -9.99
N GLU A 245 14.02 8.65 -10.04
CA GLU A 245 15.41 8.52 -9.56
C GLU A 245 15.50 8.23 -8.05
N PHE A 246 14.47 8.60 -7.29
CA PHE A 246 14.35 8.46 -5.84
C PHE A 246 13.48 7.26 -5.42
N TYR A 247 13.21 6.32 -6.32
CA TYR A 247 12.26 5.21 -6.11
C TYR A 247 12.44 4.44 -4.79
N ASN A 248 13.67 4.19 -4.34
CA ASN A 248 13.91 3.52 -3.06
C ASN A 248 13.28 4.30 -1.89
N ALA A 249 13.40 5.63 -1.87
CA ALA A 249 12.81 6.45 -0.81
C ALA A 249 11.28 6.54 -0.93
N TRP A 250 10.73 6.49 -2.15
CA TRP A 250 9.29 6.38 -2.37
C TRP A 250 8.75 5.06 -1.80
N ALA A 251 9.43 3.93 -2.04
CA ALA A 251 9.05 2.64 -1.49
C ALA A 251 9.19 2.61 0.05
N ASP A 252 10.28 3.13 0.59
CA ASP A 252 10.48 3.25 2.04
C ASP A 252 9.39 4.10 2.70
N TYR A 253 9.01 5.23 2.09
CA TYR A 253 7.92 6.06 2.57
C TYR A 253 6.58 5.32 2.54
N ALA A 254 6.24 4.67 1.42
CA ALA A 254 5.02 3.90 1.29
C ALA A 254 4.94 2.77 2.34
N ASN A 255 6.04 2.04 2.58
CA ASN A 255 6.12 1.02 3.63
C ASN A 255 6.05 1.59 5.06
N SER A 256 6.32 2.88 5.25
CA SER A 256 6.11 3.55 6.55
C SER A 256 4.64 3.85 6.82
N LEU A 257 3.79 3.82 5.80
CA LEU A 257 2.34 3.96 5.92
C LEU A 257 1.77 2.61 6.36
N ALA A 258 1.02 2.59 7.45
CA ALA A 258 0.46 1.36 8.04
C ALA A 258 -0.52 0.59 7.13
N TYR A 259 -0.84 1.14 5.96
CA TYR A 259 -1.91 0.71 5.07
C TYR A 259 -1.47 0.43 3.64
N ALA A 260 -0.16 0.50 3.38
CA ALA A 260 0.40 0.26 2.07
C ALA A 260 1.55 -0.71 2.19
N SER A 261 1.73 -1.52 1.15
CA SER A 261 2.95 -2.29 0.94
C SER A 261 3.61 -1.79 -0.34
N ALA A 262 4.94 -1.75 -0.36
CA ALA A 262 5.68 -1.32 -1.54
C ALA A 262 6.89 -2.21 -1.82
N GLU A 263 7.03 -2.54 -3.09
CA GLU A 263 8.18 -3.26 -3.66
C GLU A 263 8.97 -2.36 -4.60
N THR A 264 10.22 -2.73 -4.88
CA THR A 264 11.07 -2.03 -5.84
C THR A 264 11.38 -2.86 -7.08
N ASP A 265 11.40 -2.20 -8.23
CA ASP A 265 12.01 -2.71 -9.46
C ASP A 265 13.27 -1.90 -9.74
N ASP A 266 14.39 -2.35 -9.17
CA ASP A 266 15.69 -1.69 -9.25
C ASP A 266 16.18 -1.52 -10.70
N ALA A 267 15.89 -2.51 -11.56
CA ALA A 267 16.33 -2.48 -12.96
C ALA A 267 15.66 -1.34 -13.74
N ASN A 268 14.46 -0.94 -13.32
CA ASN A 268 13.70 0.14 -13.92
C ASN A 268 13.53 1.36 -13.01
N GLN A 269 14.21 1.43 -11.86
CA GLN A 269 14.10 2.56 -10.91
C GLN A 269 12.64 2.90 -10.58
N THR A 270 11.87 1.90 -10.17
CA THR A 270 10.42 2.05 -9.92
C THR A 270 10.05 1.58 -8.52
N ALA A 271 9.25 2.37 -7.82
CA ALA A 271 8.57 1.96 -6.59
C ALA A 271 7.14 1.53 -6.94
N ILE A 272 6.67 0.45 -6.34
CA ILE A 272 5.40 -0.18 -6.71
C ILE A 272 4.59 -0.36 -5.43
N VAL A 273 3.62 0.52 -5.23
CA VAL A 273 2.74 0.50 -4.05
C VAL A 273 1.50 -0.33 -4.36
N GLU A 274 1.18 -1.27 -3.48
CA GLU A 274 -0.01 -2.12 -3.53
C GLU A 274 -0.96 -1.76 -2.39
N LEU A 275 -2.22 -1.52 -2.76
CA LEU A 275 -3.32 -1.17 -1.87
C LEU A 275 -4.47 -2.15 -2.07
N GLU A 276 -4.97 -2.70 -0.96
CA GLU A 276 -6.19 -3.49 -0.95
C GLU A 276 -7.41 -2.57 -1.06
N VAL A 277 -8.48 -3.04 -1.69
CA VAL A 277 -9.76 -2.33 -1.73
C VAL A 277 -10.79 -3.05 -0.87
N ILE A 278 -11.51 -2.32 -0.02
CA ILE A 278 -12.69 -2.84 0.69
C ILE A 278 -13.93 -2.61 -0.18
N PRO A 279 -14.63 -3.69 -0.58
CA PRO A 279 -15.97 -3.59 -1.14
C PRO A 279 -16.94 -2.83 -0.22
N ALA A 280 -17.91 -2.14 -0.81
CA ALA A 280 -18.92 -1.42 -0.04
C ALA A 280 -19.71 -2.37 0.88
N MET A 281 -19.81 -1.98 2.15
CA MET A 281 -20.59 -2.68 3.18
C MET A 281 -21.97 -2.03 3.38
N GLY A 282 -22.90 -2.75 3.98
CA GLY A 282 -24.24 -2.26 4.28
C GLY A 282 -25.33 -3.25 3.96
N LYS A 283 -26.57 -2.74 3.92
CA LYS A 283 -27.73 -3.46 3.39
C LYS A 283 -27.91 -3.08 1.91
N ASP A 284 -27.89 -4.06 1.03
CA ASP A 284 -28.13 -3.90 -0.41
C ASP A 284 -29.17 -4.93 -0.90
N THR A 285 -29.78 -4.65 -2.04
CA THR A 285 -30.66 -5.61 -2.74
C THR A 285 -29.83 -6.84 -3.12
N LEU A 286 -30.44 -8.02 -3.02
CA LEU A 286 -29.73 -9.26 -3.26
C LEU A 286 -29.31 -9.36 -4.73
N LYS A 287 -28.08 -9.83 -4.96
CA LYS A 287 -27.54 -10.10 -6.29
C LYS A 287 -27.07 -11.54 -6.35
N THR A 288 -26.89 -12.07 -7.56
CA THR A 288 -26.34 -13.41 -7.77
C THR A 288 -24.88 -13.54 -7.35
N ALA A 289 -24.18 -12.42 -7.14
CA ALA A 289 -22.85 -12.40 -6.57
C ALA A 289 -22.59 -11.12 -5.76
N PHE A 290 -21.73 -11.23 -4.76
CA PHE A 290 -21.26 -10.10 -3.95
C PHE A 290 -19.80 -10.32 -3.51
N LYS A 291 -19.10 -9.23 -3.17
CA LYS A 291 -17.69 -9.27 -2.76
C LYS A 291 -17.57 -9.07 -1.25
N ILE A 292 -16.64 -9.79 -0.62
CA ILE A 292 -16.13 -9.49 0.72
C ILE A 292 -14.63 -9.22 0.59
N GLY A 293 -14.13 -8.12 1.16
CA GLY A 293 -12.71 -7.79 1.19
C GLY A 293 -11.92 -8.69 2.14
N SER A 294 -10.58 -8.58 2.10
CA SER A 294 -9.71 -9.19 3.11
C SER A 294 -10.16 -8.77 4.51
N VAL A 295 -10.39 -9.73 5.41
CA VAL A 295 -10.78 -9.39 6.79
C VAL A 295 -9.55 -9.16 7.66
N ASN A 296 -9.72 -8.39 8.74
CA ASN A 296 -8.68 -8.15 9.72
C ASN A 296 -8.29 -9.46 10.43
N GLN A 297 -7.08 -9.94 10.16
CA GLN A 297 -6.57 -11.21 10.67
C GLN A 297 -6.22 -11.17 12.17
N ASP A 298 -5.95 -9.99 12.71
CA ASP A 298 -5.63 -9.80 14.13
C ASP A 298 -6.89 -9.70 15.00
N ASN A 299 -8.04 -9.43 14.38
CA ASN A 299 -9.34 -9.48 15.05
C ASN A 299 -9.81 -10.94 15.13
N SER A 300 -10.24 -11.37 16.32
CA SER A 300 -10.81 -12.70 16.52
C SER A 300 -12.21 -12.82 15.91
N THR A 301 -12.94 -11.71 15.82
CA THR A 301 -14.31 -11.66 15.30
C THR A 301 -14.46 -10.54 14.28
N PRO A 302 -13.81 -10.62 13.09
CA PRO A 302 -13.83 -9.53 12.13
C PRO A 302 -15.19 -9.36 11.44
N MET A 303 -15.95 -10.44 11.19
CA MET A 303 -17.32 -10.31 10.68
C MET A 303 -18.25 -9.75 11.76
N GLY A 304 -18.95 -8.66 11.46
CA GLY A 304 -19.89 -7.98 12.36
C GLY A 304 -21.36 -8.20 12.01
N LYS A 305 -21.68 -8.42 10.73
CA LYS A 305 -23.00 -8.84 10.25
C LYS A 305 -22.86 -9.57 8.92
N PHE A 306 -23.54 -10.70 8.79
CA PHE A 306 -23.62 -11.43 7.52
C PHE A 306 -24.96 -12.15 7.46
N SER A 307 -25.99 -11.48 6.93
CA SER A 307 -27.34 -12.01 6.93
C SER A 307 -28.06 -11.76 5.62
N PHE A 308 -28.91 -12.71 5.23
CA PHE A 308 -29.79 -12.62 4.07
C PHE A 308 -31.23 -12.51 4.54
N ASP A 309 -31.96 -11.50 4.08
CA ASP A 309 -33.41 -11.45 4.16
C ASP A 309 -33.94 -11.95 2.81
N LEU A 310 -34.46 -13.18 2.78
CA LEU A 310 -34.91 -13.88 1.58
C LEU A 310 -36.43 -13.78 1.45
N GLU A 311 -36.91 -13.50 0.24
CA GLU A 311 -38.32 -13.43 -0.12
C GLU A 311 -38.64 -14.44 -1.23
N ALA A 312 -39.84 -15.01 -1.21
CA ALA A 312 -40.29 -16.00 -2.19
C ALA A 312 -40.59 -15.36 -3.55
N ARG A 313 -39.99 -15.92 -4.61
CA ARG A 313 -40.22 -15.47 -5.99
C ARG A 313 -41.64 -15.67 -6.50
N ALA A 314 -42.32 -16.70 -6.01
CA ALA A 314 -43.56 -17.17 -6.60
C ALA A 314 -44.38 -18.00 -5.62
N SER A 315 -45.59 -18.35 -6.03
CA SER A 315 -46.57 -19.13 -5.26
C SER A 315 -46.07 -20.47 -4.68
N GLN A 316 -44.96 -21.02 -5.20
CA GLN A 316 -44.31 -22.23 -4.71
C GLN A 316 -43.61 -22.01 -3.35
N GLY A 317 -43.43 -20.75 -2.93
CA GLY A 317 -42.80 -20.35 -1.69
C GLY A 317 -41.29 -20.51 -1.66
N LEU A 318 -40.70 -20.17 -0.52
CA LEU A 318 -39.28 -20.40 -0.25
C LEU A 318 -39.06 -21.90 -0.05
N ASN A 319 -38.65 -22.57 -1.13
CA ASN A 319 -38.41 -24.01 -1.15
C ASN A 319 -37.09 -24.36 -1.85
N PRO A 320 -35.94 -23.95 -1.30
CA PRO A 320 -34.66 -24.35 -1.82
C PRO A 320 -34.41 -25.84 -1.53
N SER A 321 -33.98 -26.59 -2.54
CA SER A 321 -33.50 -27.96 -2.35
C SER A 321 -32.04 -28.01 -1.92
N ASN A 322 -31.23 -27.05 -2.37
CA ASN A 322 -29.80 -26.95 -2.09
C ASN A 322 -29.27 -25.56 -2.52
N TYR A 323 -29.82 -24.48 -2.00
CA TYR A 323 -29.35 -23.13 -2.36
C TYR A 323 -27.95 -22.91 -1.78
N GLN A 324 -26.98 -22.57 -2.61
CA GLN A 324 -25.57 -22.49 -2.24
C GLN A 324 -25.09 -21.05 -2.25
N ILE A 325 -24.34 -20.68 -1.22
CA ILE A 325 -23.60 -19.42 -1.14
C ILE A 325 -22.13 -19.80 -1.09
N THR A 326 -21.45 -19.67 -2.22
CA THR A 326 -20.11 -20.25 -2.43
C THR A 326 -19.10 -19.21 -2.85
N ALA A 327 -17.93 -19.22 -2.22
CA ALA A 327 -16.77 -18.45 -2.63
C ALA A 327 -15.52 -19.33 -2.71
N THR A 328 -14.65 -19.02 -3.66
CA THR A 328 -13.36 -19.69 -3.85
C THR A 328 -12.25 -18.65 -3.90
N SER A 329 -11.14 -18.93 -3.21
CA SER A 329 -9.95 -18.07 -3.14
C SER A 329 -8.70 -18.94 -3.14
N GLY A 330 -7.95 -18.91 -4.24
CA GLY A 330 -6.82 -19.82 -4.45
C GLY A 330 -7.28 -21.28 -4.41
N THR A 331 -6.77 -22.05 -3.45
CA THR A 331 -7.13 -23.47 -3.23
C THR A 331 -8.30 -23.67 -2.29
N ARG A 332 -8.84 -22.60 -1.69
CA ARG A 332 -9.85 -22.65 -0.63
C ARG A 332 -11.24 -22.40 -1.21
N THR A 333 -12.21 -23.21 -0.83
CA THR A 333 -13.62 -23.01 -1.16
C THR A 333 -14.46 -23.10 0.11
N LEU A 334 -15.34 -22.11 0.32
CA LEU A 334 -16.33 -22.11 1.39
C LEU A 334 -17.72 -22.10 0.76
N THR A 335 -18.58 -23.04 1.18
CA THR A 335 -19.95 -23.16 0.72
C THR A 335 -20.90 -23.27 1.90
N TYR A 336 -21.86 -22.35 1.98
CA TYR A 336 -23.05 -22.53 2.80
C TYR A 336 -24.15 -23.13 1.95
N THR A 337 -24.90 -24.10 2.47
CA THR A 337 -26.07 -24.69 1.80
C THR A 337 -27.32 -24.39 2.60
N LEU A 338 -28.43 -24.12 1.90
CA LEU A 338 -29.76 -23.97 2.49
C LEU A 338 -30.71 -24.94 1.81
N ALA A 339 -31.40 -25.74 2.62
CA ALA A 339 -32.39 -26.69 2.14
C ALA A 339 -33.65 -26.64 2.99
N LYS A 340 -34.81 -26.87 2.39
CA LYS A 340 -36.06 -26.98 3.14
C LYS A 340 -36.14 -28.33 3.84
N LYS A 341 -36.30 -28.33 5.16
CA LYS A 341 -36.59 -29.55 5.94
C LYS A 341 -38.06 -29.87 5.91
N GLY A 342 -38.43 -31.14 6.07
CA GLY A 342 -39.77 -31.74 5.91
C GLY A 342 -40.96 -31.07 6.65
N GLY A 343 -41.31 -29.86 6.22
CA GLY A 343 -42.39 -28.96 6.63
C GLY A 343 -42.34 -27.68 5.78
N ASN A 344 -43.42 -26.89 5.72
CA ASN A 344 -43.47 -25.73 4.81
C ASN A 344 -42.69 -24.49 5.28
N ASP A 345 -42.14 -24.52 6.50
CA ASP A 345 -41.89 -23.29 7.26
C ASP A 345 -40.47 -23.20 7.88
N GLN A 346 -39.51 -24.00 7.41
CA GLN A 346 -38.16 -24.05 8.00
C GLN A 346 -37.05 -24.32 6.96
N LEU A 347 -35.90 -23.67 7.13
CA LEU A 347 -34.68 -23.88 6.33
C LEU A 347 -33.56 -24.44 7.21
N GLU A 348 -32.97 -25.55 6.79
CA GLU A 348 -31.74 -26.11 7.33
C GLU A 348 -30.51 -25.51 6.65
N ILE A 349 -29.42 -25.41 7.40
CA ILE A 349 -28.13 -24.92 6.93
C ILE A 349 -27.06 -26.02 6.99
N GLY A 350 -26.22 -26.08 5.97
CA GLY A 350 -24.95 -26.79 5.99
C GLY A 350 -23.79 -25.85 5.67
N LEU A 351 -22.58 -26.27 6.03
CA LEU A 351 -21.35 -25.57 5.71
C LEU A 351 -20.30 -26.59 5.24
N ILE A 352 -19.62 -26.30 4.15
CA ILE A 352 -18.50 -27.09 3.63
C ILE A 352 -17.33 -26.15 3.40
N TYR A 353 -16.19 -26.45 4.03
CA TYR A 353 -14.92 -25.83 3.72
C TYR A 353 -14.00 -26.85 3.05
N GLU A 354 -13.36 -26.50 1.95
CA GLU A 354 -12.41 -27.34 1.23
C GLU A 354 -11.12 -26.55 0.98
N ASP A 355 -9.96 -27.16 1.22
CA ASP A 355 -8.66 -26.64 0.78
C ASP A 355 -7.88 -27.73 0.04
N VAL A 356 -7.64 -27.54 -1.26
CA VAL A 356 -6.91 -28.50 -2.10
C VAL A 356 -5.38 -28.32 -2.05
N ALA A 357 -4.87 -27.41 -1.21
CA ALA A 357 -3.43 -27.27 -0.99
C ALA A 357 -2.82 -28.52 -0.32
N PRO A 358 -1.51 -28.76 -0.46
CA PRO A 358 -0.84 -29.86 0.25
C PRO A 358 -1.07 -29.79 1.77
N GLY A 359 -1.69 -30.82 2.34
CA GLY A 359 -2.04 -30.89 3.75
C GLY A 359 -3.46 -30.41 4.08
N GLY A 360 -4.18 -29.83 3.11
CA GLY A 360 -5.59 -29.50 3.25
C GLY A 360 -6.52 -30.71 3.09
N GLY A 361 -7.81 -30.47 3.28
CA GLY A 361 -8.87 -31.47 3.22
C GLY A 361 -10.24 -30.84 3.04
N ILE A 362 -11.28 -31.57 3.46
CA ILE A 362 -12.67 -31.11 3.47
C ILE A 362 -13.14 -31.13 4.92
N GLU A 363 -13.88 -30.11 5.34
CA GLU A 363 -14.53 -30.03 6.65
C GLU A 363 -16.02 -29.71 6.41
N THR A 364 -16.87 -30.72 6.61
CA THR A 364 -18.33 -30.61 6.47
C THR A 364 -19.01 -30.45 7.82
N TRP A 365 -20.00 -29.55 7.85
CA TRP A 365 -20.80 -29.27 9.04
C TRP A 365 -22.29 -29.26 8.71
N GLU A 366 -23.05 -30.00 9.50
CA GLU A 366 -24.51 -30.07 9.40
C GLU A 366 -25.17 -29.27 10.54
N GLY A 367 -26.12 -28.40 10.20
CA GLY A 367 -26.88 -27.64 11.18
C GLY A 367 -27.82 -28.53 12.00
N ASP A 368 -27.76 -28.38 13.33
CA ASP A 368 -28.69 -28.99 14.29
C ASP A 368 -29.88 -28.06 14.61
N GLY A 369 -29.95 -26.89 13.96
CA GLY A 369 -31.01 -25.90 14.07
C GLY A 369 -31.54 -25.45 12.72
N GLU A 370 -32.54 -24.56 12.73
CA GLU A 370 -33.30 -24.16 11.55
C GLU A 370 -33.58 -22.65 11.55
N PHE A 371 -33.71 -22.06 10.37
CA PHE A 371 -34.22 -20.70 10.19
C PHE A 371 -35.72 -20.77 9.89
N ASP A 372 -36.51 -19.99 10.64
CA ASP A 372 -37.95 -19.93 10.45
C ASP A 372 -38.30 -19.24 9.12
N VAL A 373 -39.24 -19.84 8.38
CA VAL A 373 -39.89 -19.23 7.23
C VAL A 373 -41.26 -18.74 7.68
N SER A 374 -41.48 -17.44 7.56
CA SER A 374 -42.76 -16.79 7.85
C SER A 374 -43.60 -16.66 6.58
N GLY A 375 -44.92 -16.44 6.71
CA GLY A 375 -45.81 -16.19 5.57
C GLY A 375 -46.28 -17.45 4.84
N ALA A 376 -46.91 -17.28 3.67
CA ALA A 376 -47.47 -18.37 2.88
C ALA A 376 -47.30 -18.13 1.37
N ASN A 377 -46.92 -19.18 0.63
CA ASN A 377 -46.71 -19.12 -0.83
C ASN A 377 -45.76 -17.97 -1.22
N GLU A 378 -46.18 -17.06 -2.10
CA GLU A 378 -45.38 -15.91 -2.55
C GLU A 378 -45.09 -14.86 -1.47
N GLU A 379 -45.77 -14.91 -0.32
CA GLU A 379 -45.47 -14.05 0.84
C GLU A 379 -44.49 -14.70 1.81
N GLN A 380 -43.87 -15.83 1.44
CA GLN A 380 -42.91 -16.50 2.31
C GLN A 380 -41.59 -15.75 2.41
N SER A 381 -41.10 -15.54 3.63
CA SER A 381 -39.84 -14.86 3.90
C SER A 381 -39.03 -15.55 4.99
N ALA A 382 -37.71 -15.40 4.94
CA ALA A 382 -36.79 -15.95 5.94
C ALA A 382 -35.57 -15.06 6.15
N THR A 383 -35.16 -14.87 7.40
CA THR A 383 -33.87 -14.23 7.72
C THR A 383 -32.84 -15.30 8.05
N VAL A 384 -31.83 -15.44 7.20
CA VAL A 384 -30.70 -16.35 7.35
C VAL A 384 -29.52 -15.56 7.90
N ASP A 385 -29.23 -15.71 9.19
CA ASP A 385 -28.08 -15.07 9.85
C ASP A 385 -26.89 -16.04 9.92
N LEU A 386 -25.88 -15.81 9.09
CA LEU A 386 -24.66 -16.63 9.05
C LEU A 386 -23.72 -16.37 10.22
N LEU A 387 -24.04 -15.41 11.08
CA LEU A 387 -23.34 -15.12 12.34
C LEU A 387 -24.17 -15.52 13.57
N SER A 388 -25.13 -16.43 13.40
CA SER A 388 -25.96 -16.89 14.50
C SER A 388 -25.13 -17.62 15.57
N THR A 389 -25.20 -17.12 16.81
CA THR A 389 -24.58 -17.76 17.99
C THR A 389 -25.43 -18.88 18.58
N THR A 390 -26.70 -18.97 18.17
CA THR A 390 -27.64 -20.00 18.62
C THR A 390 -27.77 -21.15 17.64
N MET A 391 -27.33 -20.97 16.39
CA MET A 391 -27.28 -22.04 15.40
C MET A 391 -26.09 -22.95 15.68
N THR A 392 -26.37 -24.16 16.13
CA THR A 392 -25.36 -25.18 16.39
C THR A 392 -25.10 -26.02 15.14
N MET A 393 -23.83 -26.28 14.87
CA MET A 393 -23.32 -27.04 13.73
C MET A 393 -22.56 -28.25 14.27
N LYS A 394 -22.75 -29.41 13.65
CA LYS A 394 -22.05 -30.66 13.99
C LYS A 394 -21.11 -31.03 12.86
N TYR A 395 -19.88 -31.34 13.22
CA TYR A 395 -18.85 -31.79 12.29
C TYR A 395 -19.19 -33.18 11.75
N ASP A 396 -19.10 -33.40 10.43
CA ASP A 396 -19.28 -34.73 9.83
C ASP A 396 -17.98 -35.52 9.93
N ALA A 397 -17.92 -36.43 10.92
CA ALA A 397 -16.77 -37.29 11.15
C ALA A 397 -16.37 -38.19 9.96
N LYS A 398 -17.17 -38.26 8.88
CA LYS A 398 -16.76 -38.95 7.65
C LYS A 398 -15.58 -38.30 6.94
N ASP A 399 -15.32 -37.01 7.19
CA ASP A 399 -14.23 -36.26 6.57
C ASP A 399 -12.87 -36.50 7.25
N GLY A 400 -12.85 -37.18 8.42
CA GLY A 400 -11.63 -37.45 9.19
C GLY A 400 -11.38 -36.40 10.28
N GLU A 401 -10.13 -36.30 10.75
CA GLU A 401 -9.74 -35.24 11.69
C GLU A 401 -9.82 -33.87 11.00
N GLU A 402 -10.17 -32.82 11.76
CA GLU A 402 -10.09 -31.45 11.26
C GLU A 402 -8.63 -31.10 10.91
N PHE A 403 -8.44 -30.18 9.98
CA PHE A 403 -7.10 -29.74 9.55
C PHE A 403 -6.88 -28.24 9.70
N SER A 404 -7.95 -27.44 9.82
CA SER A 404 -7.89 -25.99 9.73
C SER A 404 -7.80 -25.26 11.08
N TRP A 405 -7.85 -25.98 12.21
CA TRP A 405 -7.90 -25.41 13.57
C TRP A 405 -6.63 -25.74 14.36
N GLY A 406 -5.70 -24.79 14.46
CA GLY A 406 -4.40 -25.09 15.06
C GLY A 406 -3.36 -23.99 14.96
N ASN A 407 -2.17 -24.37 14.48
CA ASN A 407 -1.08 -23.42 14.31
C ASN A 407 -1.31 -22.52 13.10
N ASN A 408 -0.96 -21.24 13.24
CA ASN A 408 -1.02 -20.29 12.15
C ASN A 408 -0.09 -20.70 11.00
N THR A 409 -0.70 -21.25 9.94
CA THR A 409 -0.09 -21.70 8.69
C THR A 409 -0.93 -21.18 7.52
N SER A 410 -0.65 -21.63 6.29
CA SER A 410 -1.48 -21.27 5.13
C SER A 410 -2.84 -21.97 5.10
N ILE A 411 -3.01 -23.09 5.82
CA ILE A 411 -4.23 -23.91 5.78
C ILE A 411 -4.95 -23.97 7.13
N SER A 412 -4.32 -23.47 8.19
CA SER A 412 -4.80 -23.57 9.57
C SER A 412 -4.50 -22.29 10.33
N ILE A 413 -5.40 -21.90 11.24
CA ILE A 413 -5.22 -20.77 12.14
C ILE A 413 -5.70 -21.13 13.55
N THR A 414 -5.23 -20.40 14.56
CA THR A 414 -5.69 -20.57 15.94
C THR A 414 -7.18 -20.24 16.10
N PRO A 415 -7.90 -20.89 17.02
CA PRO A 415 -7.42 -21.78 18.09
C PRO A 415 -7.16 -23.23 17.65
N ASP A 416 -6.41 -23.97 18.47
CA ASP A 416 -6.16 -25.42 18.33
C ASP A 416 -7.30 -26.19 19.00
N VAL A 417 -8.21 -26.75 18.19
CA VAL A 417 -9.47 -27.36 18.62
C VAL A 417 -9.76 -28.61 17.80
N ASP A 418 -10.01 -29.72 18.49
CA ASP A 418 -10.35 -31.00 17.86
C ASP A 418 -11.88 -31.24 17.87
N TYR A 419 -12.46 -31.31 16.67
CA TYR A 419 -13.90 -31.56 16.46
C TYR A 419 -14.26 -33.01 16.09
N SER A 420 -13.27 -33.91 16.00
CA SER A 420 -13.45 -35.30 15.54
C SER A 420 -14.39 -36.17 16.41
N ASN A 421 -14.80 -35.68 17.59
CA ASN A 421 -15.68 -36.38 18.54
C ASN A 421 -17.15 -35.90 18.50
N ASP A 422 -17.66 -35.45 17.35
CA ASP A 422 -18.99 -34.85 17.18
C ASP A 422 -19.23 -33.63 18.10
N ALA A 423 -18.16 -32.88 18.42
CA ALA A 423 -18.29 -31.70 19.27
C ALA A 423 -19.05 -30.60 18.52
N PRO A 424 -20.17 -30.08 19.06
CA PRO A 424 -20.91 -29.01 18.40
C PRO A 424 -20.14 -27.69 18.46
N GLU A 425 -20.27 -26.89 17.41
CA GLU A 425 -19.78 -25.50 17.37
C GLU A 425 -20.89 -24.56 16.90
N SER A 426 -20.80 -23.28 17.22
CA SER A 426 -21.73 -22.28 16.69
C SER A 426 -21.40 -21.90 15.25
N LEU A 427 -22.42 -21.65 14.43
CA LEU A 427 -22.27 -21.11 13.08
C LEU A 427 -21.46 -19.81 13.09
N PHE A 428 -21.64 -18.98 14.12
CA PHE A 428 -20.83 -17.79 14.37
C PHE A 428 -19.32 -18.11 14.33
N ILE A 429 -18.83 -19.03 15.18
CA ILE A 429 -17.40 -19.34 15.29
C ILE A 429 -16.87 -19.92 13.97
N LEU A 430 -17.61 -20.82 13.32
CA LEU A 430 -17.22 -21.38 12.03
C LEU A 430 -17.10 -20.30 10.95
N THR A 431 -18.10 -19.42 10.83
CA THR A 431 -18.07 -18.32 9.87
C THR A 431 -16.91 -17.36 10.15
N GLN A 432 -16.63 -17.02 11.42
CA GLN A 432 -15.46 -16.18 11.73
C GLN A 432 -14.15 -16.84 11.26
N HIS A 433 -13.98 -18.14 11.54
CA HIS A 433 -12.77 -18.89 11.23
C HIS A 433 -12.55 -19.05 9.72
N TYR A 434 -13.55 -19.58 9.01
CA TYR A 434 -13.41 -19.84 7.58
C TYR A 434 -13.34 -18.55 6.76
N MET A 435 -13.98 -17.45 7.19
CA MET A 435 -13.81 -16.15 6.52
C MET A 435 -12.38 -15.62 6.64
N LYS A 436 -11.71 -15.85 7.77
CA LYS A 436 -10.30 -15.48 7.93
C LYS A 436 -9.41 -16.26 6.96
N LEU A 437 -9.57 -17.59 6.89
CA LEU A 437 -8.83 -18.47 5.97
C LEU A 437 -9.11 -18.13 4.50
N LEU A 438 -10.39 -17.97 4.14
CA LEU A 438 -10.82 -17.75 2.76
C LEU A 438 -10.30 -16.41 2.20
N THR A 439 -10.20 -15.38 3.04
CA THR A 439 -9.79 -14.03 2.62
C THR A 439 -8.31 -13.72 2.88
N MET A 440 -7.49 -14.73 3.23
CA MET A 440 -6.04 -14.54 3.45
C MET A 440 -5.30 -13.97 2.24
N GLU A 441 -5.78 -14.24 1.02
CA GLU A 441 -5.12 -13.86 -0.23
C GLU A 441 -5.73 -12.62 -0.91
N GLY A 442 -6.75 -12.00 -0.33
CA GLY A 442 -7.44 -10.87 -0.93
C GLY A 442 -8.95 -10.89 -0.70
N SER A 443 -9.64 -10.04 -1.44
CA SER A 443 -11.10 -10.09 -1.54
C SER A 443 -11.58 -11.43 -2.13
N VAL A 444 -12.85 -11.75 -1.94
CA VAL A 444 -13.47 -12.98 -2.44
C VAL A 444 -14.86 -12.66 -2.97
N VAL A 445 -15.24 -13.34 -4.06
CA VAL A 445 -16.58 -13.23 -4.63
C VAL A 445 -17.40 -14.43 -4.18
N PHE A 446 -18.47 -14.16 -3.45
CA PHE A 446 -19.52 -15.12 -3.16
C PHE A 446 -20.52 -15.13 -4.31
N ASN A 447 -20.84 -16.32 -4.79
CA ASN A 447 -21.86 -16.58 -5.79
C ASN A 447 -23.03 -17.30 -5.13
N LEU A 448 -24.24 -16.88 -5.46
CA LEU A 448 -25.47 -17.54 -5.05
C LEU A 448 -25.89 -18.45 -6.20
N ILE A 449 -25.98 -19.74 -5.90
CA ILE A 449 -26.21 -20.79 -6.88
C ILE A 449 -27.42 -21.59 -6.41
N GLN A 450 -28.42 -21.76 -7.29
CA GLN A 450 -29.49 -22.73 -7.07
C GLN A 450 -29.30 -23.92 -8.03
N PRO A 451 -28.80 -25.06 -7.56
CA PRO A 451 -28.79 -26.30 -8.31
C PRO A 451 -30.23 -26.81 -8.47
N GLY A 452 -30.79 -26.73 -9.69
CA GLY A 452 -32.15 -27.21 -9.98
C GLY A 452 -32.83 -26.47 -11.14
N ASN A 453 -34.14 -26.71 -11.31
CA ASN A 453 -34.92 -26.17 -12.43
C ASN A 453 -35.55 -24.78 -12.16
N SER A 454 -35.59 -24.31 -10.90
CA SER A 454 -36.19 -23.02 -10.55
C SER A 454 -35.57 -22.43 -9.27
N ASP A 455 -35.22 -21.14 -9.33
CA ASP A 455 -34.78 -20.36 -8.18
C ASP A 455 -35.99 -19.87 -7.35
N PRO A 456 -36.13 -20.30 -6.09
CA PRO A 456 -37.24 -19.90 -5.23
C PRO A 456 -37.10 -18.49 -4.65
N VAL A 457 -35.94 -17.84 -4.79
CA VAL A 457 -35.64 -16.52 -4.20
C VAL A 457 -35.99 -15.40 -5.18
N ASP A 458 -36.72 -14.39 -4.70
CA ASP A 458 -36.88 -13.12 -5.40
C ASP A 458 -35.70 -12.19 -5.08
N TYR A 459 -34.81 -11.97 -6.04
CA TYR A 459 -33.63 -11.13 -5.80
C TYR A 459 -33.98 -9.66 -5.68
N ASP A 460 -35.06 -9.20 -6.30
CA ASP A 460 -35.46 -7.79 -6.29
C ASP A 460 -36.11 -7.40 -4.95
N GLU A 461 -36.74 -8.37 -4.26
CA GLU A 461 -37.34 -8.18 -2.93
C GLU A 461 -36.44 -8.66 -1.78
N SER A 462 -35.47 -9.53 -2.06
CA SER A 462 -34.49 -10.01 -1.08
C SER A 462 -33.35 -9.01 -0.86
N SER A 463 -32.65 -9.14 0.27
CA SER A 463 -31.50 -8.29 0.58
C SER A 463 -30.37 -9.02 1.31
N LEU A 464 -29.16 -8.53 1.11
CA LEU A 464 -27.96 -8.91 1.88
C LEU A 464 -27.62 -7.77 2.83
N THR A 465 -27.35 -8.08 4.10
CA THR A 465 -26.71 -7.15 5.03
C THR A 465 -25.33 -7.67 5.44
N LEU A 466 -24.29 -6.89 5.13
CA LEU A 466 -22.91 -7.26 5.35
C LEU A 466 -22.14 -6.13 6.05
N TYR A 467 -21.47 -6.46 7.16
CA TYR A 467 -20.52 -5.61 7.87
C TYR A 467 -19.36 -6.45 8.37
N TYR A 468 -18.13 -5.98 8.15
CA TYR A 468 -16.93 -6.64 8.64
C TYR A 468 -15.82 -5.62 8.90
N ASP A 469 -14.87 -6.01 9.74
CA ASP A 469 -13.61 -5.33 9.97
C ASP A 469 -12.64 -5.77 8.86
N GLY A 470 -12.45 -4.92 7.87
CA GLY A 470 -11.54 -5.17 6.75
C GLY A 470 -10.07 -5.07 7.18
N MET A 471 -9.17 -5.65 6.40
CA MET A 471 -7.73 -5.61 6.67
C MET A 471 -7.29 -4.15 6.84
N PRO A 472 -6.58 -3.82 7.95
CA PRO A 472 -6.09 -2.48 8.20
C PRO A 472 -5.39 -1.93 6.97
N GLY A 473 -5.89 -0.80 6.50
CA GLY A 473 -5.30 -0.08 5.39
C GLY A 473 -5.85 -0.30 4.00
N SER A 474 -6.89 -1.12 3.88
CA SER A 474 -7.63 -1.22 2.64
C SER A 474 -8.44 0.05 2.38
N ILE A 475 -8.50 0.50 1.12
CA ILE A 475 -9.18 1.73 0.72
C ILE A 475 -10.58 1.45 0.16
N THR A 476 -11.53 2.35 0.35
CA THR A 476 -12.89 2.30 -0.26
C THR A 476 -13.03 3.39 -1.33
N TYR A 477 -12.39 4.54 -1.11
CA TYR A 477 -12.44 5.68 -2.01
C TYR A 477 -11.03 6.07 -2.47
N LEU A 478 -10.95 6.48 -3.72
CA LEU A 478 -9.72 7.02 -4.31
C LEU A 478 -9.99 8.42 -4.85
N HIS A 479 -9.07 9.34 -4.56
CA HIS A 479 -9.06 10.69 -5.12
C HIS A 479 -7.66 10.98 -5.63
N VAL A 480 -7.51 11.08 -6.95
CA VAL A 480 -6.24 11.44 -7.58
C VAL A 480 -6.42 12.71 -8.39
N SER A 481 -5.56 13.69 -8.16
CA SER A 481 -5.52 14.93 -8.90
C SER A 481 -4.10 15.23 -9.38
N ARG A 482 -3.96 16.01 -10.45
CA ARG A 482 -2.68 16.53 -10.92
C ARG A 482 -2.70 18.05 -10.85
N ASN A 483 -1.68 18.62 -10.20
CA ASN A 483 -1.50 20.06 -10.05
C ASN A 483 -0.30 20.48 -10.90
N ASP A 484 -0.55 21.28 -11.93
CA ASP A 484 0.48 21.73 -12.87
C ASP A 484 1.13 23.02 -12.31
N LEU A 485 2.46 22.99 -12.21
CA LEU A 485 3.30 23.98 -11.53
C LEU A 485 4.42 24.42 -12.45
N THR A 486 4.36 25.66 -12.95
CA THR A 486 5.44 26.23 -13.76
C THR A 486 6.56 26.73 -12.86
N ALA A 487 7.78 26.22 -13.07
CA ALA A 487 8.99 26.58 -12.35
C ALA A 487 9.91 27.46 -13.20
N THR A 488 10.39 28.56 -12.62
CA THR A 488 11.37 29.45 -13.27
C THR A 488 12.53 29.76 -12.32
N LEU A 489 13.74 29.82 -12.88
CA LEU A 489 14.96 30.20 -12.16
C LEU A 489 15.30 31.68 -12.46
N ASN A 490 15.58 32.46 -11.42
CA ASN A 490 15.89 33.90 -11.50
C ASN A 490 17.13 34.27 -10.70
#